data_AF-A0A520JMT5-F1
#
_entry.id   AF-A0A520JMT5-F1
#
_cell.length_a   1.000
_cell.length_b   1.000
_cell.length_c   1.000
_cell.angle_alpha   90.00
_cell.angle_beta   90.00
_cell.angle_gamma   90.00
#
_symmetry.space_group_name_H-M   'P 1'
#
loop_
_entity.id
_entity.type
_entity.pdbx_description
1 polymer ?
#
loop_
_entity_poly.entity_id
_entity_poly.type
_entity_poly.pdbx_seq_one_letter_code
_entity_poly.pdbx_strand_id
1 'polypeptide(L)'
;MRTLADDAVFAYLCVHGAAHLWARLKWLADVATLVRTAPDHGAAWWTAAQVRGDTRAVASGLLLANELLALPFPPGFTPPRSVRLRMLVALARRVLRAGGGTRELATTRWRGWAEFAASLLLAPDGRVRVRVFSRLLVSGDDIADVPLPSLLSPLYVVLRIPLLLRRRRARRQARLSANHGQSASS
;
A
#
# COMPACT_ATOMS: atom_id res chain seq x y z
N MET A 1 30.17 -2.72 -10.34
CA MET A 1 28.90 -2.86 -9.60
C MET A 1 27.81 -3.14 -10.63
N ARG A 2 27.10 -4.27 -10.55
CA ARG A 2 26.03 -4.63 -11.52
C ARG A 2 24.71 -4.17 -10.92
N THR A 3 24.15 -3.08 -11.41
CA THR A 3 22.79 -2.65 -11.03
C THR A 3 21.77 -3.52 -11.77
N LEU A 4 20.57 -3.65 -11.22
CA LEU A 4 19.46 -4.29 -11.92
C LEU A 4 19.22 -3.59 -13.26
N ALA A 5 18.75 -4.34 -14.26
CA ALA A 5 18.32 -3.76 -15.52
C ALA A 5 17.11 -2.83 -15.29
N ASP A 6 17.07 -1.71 -16.02
CA ASP A 6 16.10 -0.63 -15.80
C ASP A 6 14.63 -1.10 -15.93
N ASP A 7 14.38 -2.11 -16.75
CA ASP A 7 13.05 -2.74 -16.92
C ASP A 7 12.57 -3.45 -15.64
N ALA A 8 13.47 -4.16 -14.97
CA ALA A 8 13.21 -4.83 -13.70
C ALA A 8 13.00 -3.81 -12.57
N VAL A 9 13.81 -2.74 -12.54
CA VAL A 9 13.65 -1.63 -11.59
C VAL A 9 12.31 -0.94 -11.79
N PHE A 10 11.95 -0.60 -13.02
CA PHE A 10 10.67 0.01 -13.35
C PHE A 10 9.48 -0.86 -12.92
N ALA A 11 9.52 -2.15 -13.24
CA ALA A 11 8.47 -3.10 -12.87
C ALA A 11 8.33 -3.20 -11.34
N TYR A 12 9.46 -3.34 -10.64
CA TYR A 12 9.51 -3.37 -9.18
C TYR A 12 8.91 -2.11 -8.57
N LEU A 13 9.32 -0.92 -9.02
CA LEU A 13 8.81 0.36 -8.53
C LEU A 13 7.30 0.49 -8.74
N CYS A 14 6.78 0.04 -9.88
CA CYS A 14 5.35 0.06 -10.15
C CYS A 14 4.56 -0.88 -9.23
N VAL A 15 5.02 -2.12 -9.06
CA VAL A 15 4.35 -3.10 -8.19
C VAL A 15 4.43 -2.68 -6.74
N HIS A 16 5.62 -2.29 -6.28
CA HIS A 16 5.85 -1.84 -4.90
C HIS A 16 5.11 -0.54 -4.60
N GLY A 17 5.23 0.46 -5.47
CA GLY A 17 4.52 1.73 -5.34
C GLY A 17 3.00 1.53 -5.30
N ALA A 18 2.45 0.72 -6.20
CA ALA A 18 1.03 0.39 -6.18
C ALA A 18 0.63 -0.34 -4.89
N ALA A 19 1.43 -1.30 -4.41
CA ALA A 19 1.22 -2.03 -3.16
C ALA A 19 1.20 -1.11 -1.93
N HIS A 20 1.82 0.06 -2.00
CA HIS A 20 1.81 1.07 -0.95
C HIS A 20 0.93 2.28 -1.28
N LEU A 21 -0.02 2.15 -2.21
CA LEU A 21 -0.90 3.23 -2.68
C LEU A 21 -0.15 4.50 -3.08
N TRP A 22 1.06 4.35 -3.61
CA TRP A 22 1.95 5.45 -4.00
C TRP A 22 2.16 6.45 -2.88
N ALA A 23 2.25 5.97 -1.64
CA ALA A 23 2.38 6.76 -0.42
C ALA A 23 3.50 7.81 -0.43
N ARG A 24 4.52 7.64 -1.27
CA ARG A 24 5.68 8.51 -1.38
C ARG A 24 5.80 9.02 -2.82
N LEU A 25 5.85 10.34 -2.98
CA LEU A 25 6.02 10.97 -4.31
C LEU A 25 7.35 10.57 -4.98
N LYS A 26 8.38 10.24 -4.19
CA LYS A 26 9.68 9.77 -4.69
C LYS A 26 9.53 8.60 -5.68
N TRP A 27 8.69 7.60 -5.39
CA TRP A 27 8.54 6.46 -6.29
C TRP A 27 7.97 6.86 -7.66
N LEU A 28 7.06 7.85 -7.69
CA LEU A 28 6.54 8.39 -8.94
C LEU A 28 7.62 9.21 -9.68
N ALA A 29 8.47 9.93 -8.96
CA ALA A 29 9.60 10.65 -9.53
C ALA A 29 10.64 9.71 -10.16
N ASP A 30 10.96 8.60 -9.47
CA ASP A 30 11.85 7.57 -9.97
C ASP A 30 11.27 6.91 -11.24
N VAL A 31 9.97 6.56 -11.23
CA VAL A 31 9.25 6.04 -12.40
C VAL A 31 9.27 7.03 -13.56
N ALA A 32 8.97 8.31 -13.31
CA ALA A 32 8.98 9.34 -14.34
C ALA A 32 10.37 9.54 -14.95
N THR A 33 11.42 9.46 -14.12
CA THR A 33 12.81 9.57 -14.58
C THR A 33 13.14 8.41 -15.51
N LEU A 34 12.90 7.17 -15.07
CA LEU A 34 13.16 5.97 -15.88
C LEU A 34 12.44 6.02 -17.23
N VAL A 35 11.16 6.41 -17.23
CA VAL A 35 10.37 6.53 -18.47
C VAL A 35 10.92 7.64 -19.38
N ARG A 36 11.34 8.79 -18.84
CA ARG A 36 11.90 9.88 -19.66
C ARG A 36 13.26 9.52 -20.27
N THR A 37 14.08 8.76 -19.56
CA THR A 37 15.44 8.41 -20.00
C THR A 37 15.48 7.14 -20.85
N ALA A 38 14.44 6.32 -20.83
CA ALA A 38 14.35 5.14 -21.69
C ALA A 38 14.32 5.55 -23.18
N PRO A 39 15.06 4.86 -24.08
CA PRO A 39 15.11 5.18 -25.51
C PRO A 39 13.74 5.20 -26.21
N ASP A 40 12.80 4.38 -25.74
CA ASP A 40 11.45 4.24 -26.30
C ASP A 40 10.38 4.87 -25.41
N HIS A 41 10.79 5.71 -24.46
CA HIS A 41 9.94 6.29 -23.43
C HIS A 41 9.10 5.25 -22.66
N GLY A 42 9.66 4.05 -22.42
CA GLY A 42 9.03 3.00 -21.61
C GLY A 42 7.95 2.19 -22.34
N ALA A 43 7.85 2.28 -23.68
CA ALA A 43 6.87 1.54 -24.48
C ALA A 43 7.04 0.00 -24.36
N ALA A 44 8.28 -0.49 -24.39
CA ALA A 44 8.61 -1.90 -24.21
C ALA A 44 8.25 -2.37 -22.80
N TRP A 45 8.46 -1.54 -21.79
CA TRP A 45 8.13 -1.88 -20.40
C TRP A 45 6.61 -1.94 -20.17
N TRP A 46 5.85 -1.06 -20.82
CA TRP A 46 4.39 -1.13 -20.83
C TRP A 46 3.90 -2.43 -21.48
N THR A 47 4.46 -2.78 -22.64
CA THR A 47 4.15 -4.05 -23.33
C THR A 47 4.47 -5.26 -22.46
N ALA A 48 5.65 -5.28 -21.83
CA ALA A 48 6.07 -6.35 -20.93
C ALA A 48 5.16 -6.46 -19.69
N ALA A 49 4.66 -5.33 -19.17
CA ALA A 49 3.72 -5.33 -18.04
C ALA A 49 2.39 -6.00 -18.39
N GLN A 50 1.93 -5.88 -19.64
CA GLN A 50 0.73 -6.57 -20.12
C GLN A 50 0.93 -8.08 -20.16
N VAL A 51 2.10 -8.54 -20.63
CA VAL A 51 2.45 -9.96 -20.68
C VAL A 51 2.60 -10.57 -19.27
N ARG A 52 3.21 -9.83 -18.32
CA ARG A 52 3.40 -10.30 -16.94
C ARG A 52 2.14 -10.27 -16.07
N GLY A 53 1.11 -9.49 -16.45
CA GLY A 53 -0.11 -9.32 -15.67
C GLY A 53 -0.05 -8.19 -14.62
N ASP A 54 1.00 -7.37 -14.64
CA ASP A 54 1.21 -6.24 -13.72
C ASP A 54 0.56 -4.93 -14.22
N THR A 55 -0.27 -5.01 -15.26
CA THR A 55 -0.85 -3.88 -16.00
C THR A 55 -1.47 -2.81 -15.10
N ARG A 56 -2.16 -3.21 -14.02
CA ARG A 56 -2.83 -2.26 -13.10
C ARG A 56 -1.84 -1.51 -12.22
N ALA A 57 -0.75 -2.15 -11.82
CA ALA A 57 0.31 -1.50 -11.04
C ALA A 57 1.00 -0.44 -11.90
N VAL A 58 1.46 -0.85 -13.10
CA VAL A 58 2.14 0.05 -14.05
C VAL A 58 1.21 1.19 -14.51
N ALA A 59 -0.03 0.88 -14.90
CA ALA A 59 -0.97 1.92 -15.32
C ALA A 59 -1.28 2.91 -14.18
N SER A 60 -1.33 2.46 -12.93
CA SER A 60 -1.54 3.39 -11.81
C SER A 60 -0.37 4.36 -11.64
N GLY A 61 0.87 3.87 -11.78
CA GLY A 61 2.07 4.70 -11.72
C GLY A 61 2.12 5.71 -12.85
N LEU A 62 1.89 5.27 -14.10
CA LEU A 62 1.89 6.15 -15.28
C LEU A 62 0.80 7.23 -15.20
N LEU A 63 -0.43 6.88 -14.77
CA LEU A 63 -1.52 7.83 -14.60
C LEU A 63 -1.21 8.89 -13.53
N LEU A 64 -0.66 8.46 -12.38
CA LEU A 64 -0.31 9.38 -11.29
C LEU A 64 0.90 10.25 -11.64
N ALA A 65 1.91 9.69 -12.32
CA ALA A 65 3.09 10.44 -12.76
C ALA A 65 2.74 11.45 -13.88
N ASN A 66 1.81 11.11 -14.77
CA ASN A 66 1.28 12.07 -15.74
C ASN A 66 0.57 13.24 -15.03
N GLU A 67 -0.31 12.94 -14.07
CA GLU A 67 -1.06 13.96 -13.33
C GLU A 67 -0.17 14.86 -12.46
N LEU A 68 0.80 14.29 -11.75
CA LEU A 68 1.56 15.02 -10.72
C LEU A 68 2.90 15.56 -11.20
N LEU A 69 3.50 14.94 -12.22
CA LEU A 69 4.85 15.23 -12.70
C LEU A 69 4.89 15.54 -14.20
N ALA A 70 3.72 15.75 -14.82
CA ALA A 70 3.57 16.01 -16.25
C ALA A 70 4.34 15.03 -17.14
N LEU A 71 4.39 13.75 -16.73
CA LEU A 71 5.02 12.69 -17.52
C LEU A 71 4.19 12.41 -18.79
N PRO A 72 4.73 12.61 -20.00
CA PRO A 72 4.03 12.14 -21.21
C PRO A 72 3.87 10.62 -21.16
N PHE A 73 2.73 10.12 -21.64
CA PHE A 73 2.50 8.67 -21.63
C PHE A 73 3.44 7.96 -22.62
N PRO A 74 3.91 6.75 -22.28
CA PRO A 74 4.63 5.90 -23.22
C PRO A 74 3.84 5.68 -24.52
N PRO A 75 4.49 5.61 -25.68
CA PRO A 75 3.85 5.19 -26.92
C PRO A 75 3.08 3.87 -26.75
N GLY A 76 1.85 3.81 -27.27
CA GLY A 76 0.98 2.62 -27.15
C GLY A 76 0.35 2.43 -25.77
N PHE A 77 0.56 3.34 -24.82
CA PHE A 77 -0.10 3.27 -23.51
C PHE A 77 -1.61 3.44 -23.65
N THR A 78 -2.35 2.40 -23.25
CA THR A 78 -3.81 2.44 -23.13
C THR A 78 -4.20 1.88 -21.77
N PRO A 79 -4.66 2.72 -20.81
CA PRO A 79 -4.98 2.24 -19.48
C PRO A 79 -6.16 1.25 -19.53
N PRO A 80 -6.12 0.13 -18.79
CA PRO A 80 -7.21 -0.83 -18.79
C PRO A 80 -8.48 -0.20 -18.18
N ARG A 81 -9.63 -0.42 -18.81
CA ARG A 81 -10.94 0.01 -18.29
C ARG A 81 -11.34 -0.86 -17.09
N SER A 82 -10.80 -0.54 -15.92
CA SER A 82 -11.01 -1.30 -14.69
C SER A 82 -11.47 -0.41 -13.54
N VAL A 83 -12.58 -0.79 -12.90
CA VAL A 83 -13.04 -0.15 -11.64
C VAL A 83 -11.93 -0.23 -10.58
N ARG A 84 -11.19 -1.34 -10.52
CA ARG A 84 -10.08 -1.52 -9.57
C ARG A 84 -8.95 -0.53 -9.81
N LEU A 85 -8.58 -0.29 -11.08
CA LEU A 85 -7.57 0.73 -11.41
C LEU A 85 -8.04 2.13 -10.99
N ARG A 86 -9.31 2.48 -11.29
CA ARG A 86 -9.87 3.77 -10.89
C ARG A 86 -9.85 3.95 -9.37
N MET A 87 -10.23 2.93 -8.61
CA MET A 87 -10.19 2.94 -7.15
C MET A 87 -8.75 3.07 -6.63
N LEU A 88 -7.81 2.32 -7.21
CA LEU A 88 -6.39 2.38 -6.84
C LEU A 88 -5.83 3.80 -7.00
N VAL A 89 -6.04 4.41 -8.17
CA VAL A 89 -5.60 5.78 -8.45
C VAL A 89 -6.30 6.79 -7.54
N ALA A 90 -7.60 6.66 -7.30
CA ALA A 90 -8.34 7.56 -6.42
C ALA A 90 -7.86 7.48 -4.95
N LEU A 91 -7.59 6.28 -4.45
CA LEU A 91 -7.03 6.10 -3.10
C LEU A 91 -5.60 6.62 -3.01
N ALA A 92 -4.77 6.31 -4.01
CA ALA A 92 -3.39 6.81 -4.07
C ALA A 92 -3.33 8.34 -4.04
N ARG A 93 -4.21 9.02 -4.80
CA ARG A 93 -4.35 10.49 -4.73
C ARG A 93 -4.67 11.00 -3.33
N ARG A 94 -5.60 10.35 -2.64
CA ARG A 94 -5.98 10.73 -1.26
C ARG A 94 -4.80 10.54 -0.31
N VAL A 95 -4.06 9.44 -0.44
CA VAL A 95 -2.88 9.16 0.38
C VAL A 95 -1.79 10.20 0.14
N LEU A 96 -1.44 10.46 -1.13
CA LEU A 96 -0.45 11.46 -1.52
C LEU A 96 -0.78 12.86 -1.01
N ARG A 97 -2.06 13.27 -1.10
CA ARG A 97 -2.53 14.58 -0.61
C ARG A 97 -2.63 14.65 0.92
N ALA A 98 -3.06 13.58 1.58
CA ALA A 98 -3.19 13.55 3.04
C ALA A 98 -1.85 13.58 3.78
N GLY A 99 -0.77 13.08 3.15
CA GLY A 99 0.59 13.11 3.69
C GLY A 99 1.32 14.44 3.50
N GLY A 100 0.76 15.40 2.75
CA GLY A 100 1.37 16.71 2.50
C GLY A 100 2.78 16.66 1.89
N GLY A 101 3.15 15.56 1.21
CA GLY A 101 4.49 15.34 0.64
C GLY A 101 5.64 15.16 1.64
N THR A 102 5.40 15.34 2.94
CA THR A 102 6.45 15.43 3.98
C THR A 102 6.28 14.41 5.10
N ARG A 103 5.07 13.87 5.32
CA ARG A 103 4.83 12.86 6.37
C ARG A 103 4.99 11.45 5.84
N GLU A 104 5.98 10.75 6.37
CA GLU A 104 6.14 9.31 6.19
C GLU A 104 4.89 8.59 6.72
N LEU A 105 4.21 7.81 5.86
CA LEU A 105 3.09 6.94 6.27
C LEU A 105 3.48 5.95 7.40
N ALA A 106 4.76 5.70 7.62
CA ALA A 106 5.28 4.94 8.75
C ALA A 106 4.84 5.52 10.11
N THR A 107 4.50 6.81 10.17
CA THR A 107 4.04 7.51 11.38
C THR A 107 2.51 7.64 11.49
N THR A 108 1.75 7.20 10.47
CA THR A 108 0.30 7.43 10.40
C THR A 108 -0.49 6.14 10.65
N ARG A 109 -1.71 6.27 11.21
CA ARG A 109 -2.67 5.17 11.54
C ARG A 109 -3.07 4.23 10.38
N TRP A 110 -2.55 4.45 9.18
CA TRP A 110 -2.93 3.80 7.92
C TRP A 110 -1.93 2.75 7.43
N ARG A 111 -0.81 2.55 8.17
CA ARG A 111 0.31 1.64 7.82
C ARG A 111 -0.15 0.27 7.30
N GLY A 112 -0.98 -0.46 8.06
CA GLY A 112 -1.48 -1.78 7.64
C GLY A 112 -2.64 -1.75 6.63
N TRP A 113 -3.42 -0.67 6.57
CA TRP A 113 -4.63 -0.60 5.74
C TRP A 113 -4.34 -0.21 4.29
N ALA A 114 -3.32 0.62 4.05
CA ALA A 114 -2.90 1.00 2.70
C ALA A 114 -2.29 -0.18 1.93
N GLU A 115 -1.37 -0.90 2.58
CA GLU A 115 -0.76 -2.14 2.08
C GLU A 115 -1.81 -3.21 1.78
N PHE A 116 -2.81 -3.31 2.65
CA PHE A 116 -3.94 -4.21 2.48
C PHE A 116 -4.86 -3.83 1.31
N ALA A 117 -5.31 -2.58 1.25
CA ALA A 117 -6.22 -2.10 0.22
C ALA A 117 -5.59 -2.23 -1.16
N ALA A 118 -4.31 -1.89 -1.29
CA ALA A 118 -3.55 -2.09 -2.50
C ALA A 118 -3.40 -3.57 -2.88
N SER A 119 -3.04 -4.44 -1.94
CA SER A 119 -2.90 -5.89 -2.18
C SER A 119 -4.22 -6.52 -2.65
N LEU A 120 -5.35 -6.10 -2.07
CA LEU A 120 -6.68 -6.56 -2.48
C LEU A 120 -7.08 -6.04 -3.87
N LEU A 121 -6.68 -4.80 -4.19
CA LEU A 121 -6.94 -4.20 -5.50
C LEU A 121 -6.05 -4.83 -6.56
N LEU A 122 -4.79 -5.15 -6.26
CA LEU A 122 -3.78 -5.76 -7.13
C LEU A 122 -3.98 -7.26 -7.36
N ALA A 123 -4.64 -7.97 -6.44
CA ALA A 123 -4.90 -9.40 -6.59
C ALA A 123 -5.73 -9.71 -7.88
N PRO A 124 -5.24 -10.60 -8.76
CA PRO A 124 -5.98 -11.02 -9.94
C PRO A 124 -7.21 -11.88 -9.56
N ASP A 125 -7.07 -12.83 -8.63
CA ASP A 125 -8.07 -13.86 -8.33
C ASP A 125 -8.59 -13.90 -6.89
N GLY A 126 -9.77 -14.48 -6.69
CA GLY A 126 -10.41 -14.65 -5.38
C GLY A 126 -9.58 -15.44 -4.35
N ARG A 127 -8.79 -16.42 -4.78
CA ARG A 127 -7.92 -17.22 -3.90
C ARG A 127 -6.75 -16.42 -3.34
N VAL A 128 -6.19 -15.51 -4.14
CA VAL A 128 -5.16 -14.56 -3.69
C VAL A 128 -5.76 -13.57 -2.68
N ARG A 129 -7.03 -13.16 -2.87
CA ARG A 129 -7.75 -12.31 -1.90
C ARG A 129 -7.94 -13.00 -0.55
N VAL A 130 -8.31 -14.29 -0.53
CA VAL A 130 -8.43 -15.07 0.72
C VAL A 130 -7.07 -15.18 1.44
N ARG A 131 -5.97 -15.35 0.70
CA ARG A 131 -4.61 -15.41 1.28
C ARG A 131 -4.12 -14.07 1.82
N VAL A 132 -4.45 -12.97 1.14
CA VAL A 132 -4.17 -11.61 1.63
C VAL A 132 -5.01 -11.31 2.87
N PHE A 133 -6.27 -11.75 2.89
CA PHE A 133 -7.17 -11.63 4.05
C PHE A 133 -6.72 -12.50 5.23
N SER A 134 -6.22 -13.71 5.01
CA SER A 134 -5.70 -14.57 6.08
C SER A 134 -4.38 -14.07 6.66
N ARG A 135 -3.56 -13.33 5.89
CA ARG A 135 -2.37 -12.64 6.41
C ARG A 135 -2.70 -11.46 7.31
N LEU A 136 -3.82 -10.74 7.07
CA LEU A 136 -4.32 -9.70 7.99
C LEU A 136 -4.73 -10.26 9.36
N LEU A 137 -5.29 -11.46 9.34
CA LEU A 137 -5.68 -12.17 10.55
C LEU A 137 -4.46 -12.55 11.39
N VAL A 138 -3.27 -12.60 10.77
CA VAL A 138 -2.05 -13.10 11.38
C VAL A 138 -0.96 -12.04 11.61
N SER A 139 -0.88 -10.89 10.93
CA SER A 139 0.23 -9.92 11.15
C SER A 139 -0.18 -8.43 11.05
N GLY A 140 0.37 -7.48 11.80
CA GLY A 140 1.60 -7.52 12.59
C GLY A 140 1.68 -6.38 13.62
N ASP A 141 1.53 -6.76 14.88
CA ASP A 141 1.96 -6.02 16.09
C ASP A 141 1.90 -6.94 17.33
N ASP A 142 1.31 -8.14 17.24
CA ASP A 142 1.21 -9.10 18.36
C ASP A 142 1.99 -10.43 18.13
N ILE A 143 2.84 -10.56 17.08
CA ILE A 143 3.66 -11.79 16.88
C ILE A 143 4.99 -11.76 17.67
N ALA A 144 5.33 -10.66 18.35
CA ALA A 144 6.60 -10.59 19.07
C ALA A 144 6.65 -11.47 20.33
N ASP A 145 5.51 -11.86 20.93
CA ASP A 145 5.51 -12.45 22.28
C ASP A 145 4.85 -13.84 22.42
N VAL A 146 4.39 -14.50 21.36
CA VAL A 146 3.69 -15.78 21.51
C VAL A 146 4.22 -16.85 20.56
N PRO A 147 5.05 -17.79 21.03
CA PRO A 147 5.53 -18.91 20.24
C PRO A 147 4.43 -19.98 20.23
N LEU A 148 3.56 -19.98 19.21
CA LEU A 148 2.55 -21.05 19.09
C LEU A 148 2.38 -21.59 17.67
N PRO A 149 2.03 -22.89 17.53
CA PRO A 149 2.14 -23.64 16.28
C PRO A 149 1.06 -23.29 15.26
N SER A 150 1.40 -23.50 13.98
CA SER A 150 0.64 -23.08 12.78
C SER A 150 -0.78 -23.63 12.63
N LEU A 151 -1.22 -24.60 13.44
CA LEU A 151 -2.54 -25.25 13.32
C LEU A 151 -3.70 -24.51 14.03
N LEU A 152 -3.44 -23.52 14.88
CA LEU A 152 -4.47 -22.82 15.67
C LEU A 152 -4.75 -21.37 15.22
N SER A 153 -4.31 -21.00 14.01
CA SER A 153 -4.55 -19.69 13.39
C SER A 153 -6.03 -19.23 13.38
N PRO A 154 -7.06 -20.06 13.13
CA PRO A 154 -8.45 -19.57 13.14
C PRO A 154 -8.92 -19.15 14.54
N LEU A 155 -8.42 -19.77 15.61
CA LEU A 155 -8.78 -19.45 16.98
C LEU A 155 -8.23 -18.07 17.41
N TYR A 156 -7.06 -17.70 16.90
CA TYR A 156 -6.39 -16.42 17.16
C TYR A 156 -7.25 -15.21 16.73
N VAL A 157 -7.92 -15.34 15.59
CA VAL A 157 -8.77 -14.29 15.01
C VAL A 157 -9.98 -13.98 15.88
N VAL A 158 -10.61 -15.03 16.37
CA VAL A 158 -11.79 -14.94 17.23
C VAL A 158 -11.41 -14.34 18.59
N LEU A 159 -10.24 -14.69 19.13
CA LEU A 159 -9.74 -14.16 20.40
C LEU A 159 -9.26 -12.71 20.33
N ARG A 160 -8.87 -12.21 19.15
CA ARG A 160 -8.29 -10.88 19.00
C ARG A 160 -9.30 -9.73 19.11
N ILE A 161 -10.52 -9.93 18.62
CA ILE A 161 -11.61 -8.94 18.72
C ILE A 161 -11.92 -8.57 20.20
N PRO A 162 -12.15 -9.55 21.11
CA PRO A 162 -12.39 -9.23 22.52
C PRO A 162 -11.15 -8.65 23.23
N LEU A 163 -9.92 -9.08 22.89
CA LEU A 163 -8.69 -8.53 23.48
C LEU A 163 -8.46 -7.06 23.09
N LEU A 164 -8.75 -6.68 21.85
CA LEU A 164 -8.68 -5.29 21.39
C LEU A 164 -9.76 -4.42 22.05
N LEU A 165 -10.98 -4.94 22.22
CA LEU A 165 -12.03 -4.25 22.97
C LEU A 165 -11.65 -4.05 24.44
N ARG A 166 -11.00 -5.05 25.07
CA ARG A 166 -10.51 -4.96 26.45
C ARG A 166 -9.41 -3.91 26.59
N ARG A 167 -8.42 -3.90 25.68
CA ARG A 167 -7.36 -2.88 25.64
C ARG A 167 -7.90 -1.46 25.42
N ARG A 168 -8.94 -1.30 24.57
CA ARG A 168 -9.61 0.00 24.36
C ARG A 168 -10.35 0.47 25.61
N ARG A 169 -11.03 -0.43 26.32
CA ARG A 169 -11.72 -0.10 27.59
C ARG A 169 -10.72 0.28 28.69
N ALA A 170 -9.63 -0.47 28.86
CA ALA A 170 -8.59 -0.18 29.86
C ALA A 170 -7.91 1.19 29.63
N ARG A 171 -7.60 1.53 28.37
CA ARG A 171 -7.02 2.85 28.03
C ARG A 171 -8.01 4.00 28.23
N ARG A 172 -9.31 3.76 28.00
CA ARG A 172 -10.36 4.76 28.26
C ARG A 172 -10.55 4.99 29.76
N GLN A 173 -10.49 3.92 30.57
CA GLN A 173 -10.54 4.01 32.02
C GLN A 173 -9.32 4.74 32.59
N ALA A 174 -8.10 4.42 32.14
CA ALA A 174 -6.89 5.14 32.55
C ALA A 174 -6.93 6.65 32.24
N ARG A 175 -7.51 7.04 31.10
CA ARG A 175 -7.71 8.46 30.73
C ARG A 175 -8.77 9.15 31.59
N LEU A 176 -9.83 8.45 31.97
CA LEU A 176 -10.87 8.99 32.86
C LEU A 176 -10.31 9.18 34.28
N SER A 177 -9.50 8.25 34.77
CA SER A 177 -8.81 8.37 36.06
C SER A 177 -7.77 9.50 36.08
N ALA A 178 -7.05 9.72 34.98
CA ALA A 178 -6.10 10.84 34.86
C ALA A 178 -6.80 12.22 34.87
N ASN A 179 -8.00 12.33 34.28
CA ASN A 179 -8.76 13.58 34.28
C ASN A 179 -9.39 13.91 35.65
N HIS A 180 -9.78 12.90 36.45
CA HIS A 180 -10.34 13.13 37.79
C HIS A 180 -9.27 13.51 38.83
N GLY A 181 -7.99 13.21 38.58
CA GLY A 181 -6.88 13.61 39.45
C GLY A 181 -6.47 15.08 39.30
N GLN A 182 -6.74 15.72 38.16
CA GLN A 182 -6.40 17.13 37.93
C GLN A 182 -7.46 18.10 38.47
N SER A 183 -8.72 17.68 38.61
CA SER A 183 -9.81 18.51 39.15
C SER A 183 -9.85 18.58 40.69
N ALA A 184 -9.02 17.80 41.39
CA ALA A 184 -8.95 17.80 42.86
C ALA A 184 -7.77 18.62 43.42
N SER A 185 -7.01 19.31 42.56
CA SER A 185 -5.84 20.11 42.92
C SER A 185 -5.93 21.57 42.47
N SER A 186 -7.16 22.08 42.32
CA SER A 186 -7.46 23.50 42.05
C SER A 186 -8.43 24.04 43.09
#